data_AF-A0A813FZS7-F1
#
_entry.id   AF-A0A813FZS7-F1
#
_cell.length_a   1.000
_cell.length_b   1.000
_cell.length_c   1.000
_cell.angle_alpha   90.00
_cell.angle_beta   90.00
_cell.angle_gamma   90.00
#
_symmetry.space_group_name_H-M   'P 1'
#
loop_
_entity.id
_entity.type
_entity.pdbx_description
1 polymer ?
#
loop_
_entity_poly.entity_id
_entity_poly.type
_entity_poly.pdbx_seq_one_letter_code
_entity_poly.pdbx_strand_id
1 'polypeptide(L)'
;MATVAPITDAGAPTQCQMATVAGVAPITDAGALKQCQKVIAAIIIAGNADARCKTMHFMFFDKDGQECLSGGLEKTPPMFTKIAASKAKSFLEGRELKDPRGCSLMCCYVLPWTCGCTSQMPVTGVVSVRIPGTEVVGFVAAGAPTGELDLSLAKAALTTAGFQENAEGQWSPAE
;
A
#
# COMPACT_ATOMS: atom_id res chain seq x y z
N MET A 1 22.57 18.19 4.57
CA MET A 1 21.20 18.67 4.30
C MET A 1 20.95 18.55 2.82
N ALA A 2 20.18 17.54 2.39
CA ALA A 2 19.84 17.35 0.98
C ALA A 2 18.54 18.08 0.67
N THR A 3 18.61 19.07 -0.20
CA THR A 3 17.49 19.88 -0.66
C THR A 3 16.63 19.05 -1.60
N VAL A 4 15.38 18.78 -1.23
CA VAL A 4 14.39 18.12 -2.09
C VAL A 4 13.96 19.12 -3.18
N ALA A 5 14.14 18.75 -4.43
CA ALA A 5 13.74 19.57 -5.57
C ALA A 5 12.20 19.58 -5.72
N PRO A 6 11.59 20.71 -6.13
CA PRO A 6 10.15 20.80 -6.36
C PRO A 6 9.75 19.97 -7.60
N ILE A 7 8.69 19.19 -7.45
CA ILE A 7 8.09 18.39 -8.53
C ILE A 7 7.37 19.35 -9.47
N THR A 8 7.90 19.55 -10.67
CA THR A 8 7.23 20.30 -11.75
C THR A 8 6.26 19.39 -12.48
N ASP A 9 5.06 19.93 -12.70
CA ASP A 9 3.91 19.40 -13.43
C ASP A 9 4.32 18.73 -14.77
N ALA A 10 4.28 17.40 -14.82
CA ALA A 10 4.62 16.62 -15.99
C ALA A 10 3.48 15.66 -16.32
N GLY A 11 2.65 16.07 -17.28
CA GLY A 11 1.85 15.18 -18.13
C GLY A 11 0.64 14.54 -17.46
N ALA A 12 -0.52 14.68 -18.09
CA ALA A 12 -1.75 14.00 -17.68
C ALA A 12 -1.50 12.48 -17.50
N PRO A 13 -1.93 11.87 -16.38
CA PRO A 13 -1.66 10.47 -16.10
C PRO A 13 -2.37 9.56 -17.11
N THR A 14 -1.60 8.70 -17.77
CA THR A 14 -2.07 7.52 -18.50
C THR A 14 -3.10 6.78 -17.64
N GLN A 15 -4.26 6.44 -18.22
CA GLN A 15 -5.43 5.88 -17.53
C GLN A 15 -5.05 4.82 -16.48
N CYS A 16 -5.10 5.21 -15.21
CA CYS A 16 -5.07 4.26 -14.09
C CYS A 16 -6.33 3.40 -14.17
N GLN A 17 -6.16 2.09 -14.31
CA GLN A 17 -7.26 1.15 -14.13
C GLN A 17 -7.59 1.10 -12.64
N MET A 18 -8.55 1.93 -12.21
CA MET A 18 -9.22 1.73 -10.92
C MET A 18 -10.17 0.56 -11.10
N ALA A 19 -9.81 -0.59 -10.53
CA ALA A 19 -10.66 -1.76 -10.52
C ALA A 19 -11.43 -1.79 -9.19
N THR A 20 -12.75 -1.74 -9.26
CA THR A 20 -13.62 -2.09 -8.14
C THR A 20 -13.83 -3.60 -8.16
N VAL A 21 -13.32 -4.33 -7.17
CA VAL A 21 -13.51 -5.78 -7.09
C VAL A 21 -14.93 -6.08 -6.61
N ALA A 22 -15.70 -6.85 -7.39
CA ALA A 22 -17.07 -7.22 -7.04
C ALA A 22 -17.07 -8.14 -5.80
N GLY A 23 -17.85 -7.76 -4.77
CA GLY A 23 -18.05 -8.56 -3.55
C GLY A 23 -17.33 -8.06 -2.29
N VAL A 24 -16.56 -6.97 -2.38
CA VAL A 24 -15.96 -6.32 -1.21
C VAL A 24 -16.81 -5.15 -0.74
N ALA A 25 -16.87 -4.89 0.57
CA ALA A 25 -17.56 -3.72 1.13
C ALA A 25 -16.96 -2.44 0.54
N PRO A 26 -17.64 -1.79 -0.42
CA PRO A 26 -17.08 -0.66 -1.12
C PRO A 26 -17.07 0.54 -0.17
N ILE A 27 -16.11 1.46 -0.38
CA ILE A 27 -16.15 2.76 0.30
C ILE A 27 -17.36 3.52 -0.26
N THR A 28 -18.45 3.56 0.51
CA THR A 28 -19.72 4.17 0.09
C THR A 28 -19.78 5.68 0.33
N ASP A 29 -18.99 6.19 1.28
CA ASP A 29 -18.88 7.63 1.50
C ASP A 29 -18.05 8.29 0.39
N ALA A 30 -18.64 9.26 -0.31
CA ALA A 30 -18.00 9.92 -1.43
C ALA A 30 -16.76 10.74 -1.02
N GLY A 31 -16.75 11.28 0.19
CA GLY A 31 -15.61 12.01 0.74
C GLY A 31 -14.42 11.09 1.00
N ALA A 32 -14.67 9.97 1.70
CA ALA A 32 -13.70 8.93 1.98
C ALA A 32 -13.15 8.29 0.70
N LEU A 33 -14.03 7.99 -0.27
CA LEU A 33 -13.60 7.46 -1.56
C LEU A 33 -12.66 8.42 -2.28
N LYS A 34 -13.01 9.71 -2.32
CA LYS A 34 -12.15 10.75 -2.92
C LYS A 34 -10.81 10.88 -2.20
N GLN A 35 -10.78 10.74 -0.87
CA GLN A 35 -9.52 10.73 -0.10
C GLN A 35 -8.65 9.52 -0.46
N CYS A 36 -9.22 8.31 -0.51
CA CYS A 36 -8.48 7.10 -0.90
C CYS A 36 -7.94 7.20 -2.32
N GLN A 37 -8.74 7.73 -3.25
CA GLN A 37 -8.32 7.95 -4.64
C GLN A 37 -7.15 8.94 -4.74
N LYS A 38 -7.11 9.99 -3.91
CA LYS A 38 -5.95 10.89 -3.84
C LYS A 38 -4.68 10.17 -3.41
N VAL A 39 -4.76 9.28 -2.42
CA VAL A 39 -3.61 8.48 -1.97
C VAL A 39 -3.13 7.56 -3.10
N ILE A 40 -4.05 6.86 -3.77
CA ILE A 40 -3.70 5.99 -4.92
C ILE A 40 -3.06 6.80 -6.06
N ALA A 41 -3.62 7.96 -6.40
CA ALA A 41 -3.03 8.82 -7.42
C ALA A 41 -1.61 9.27 -7.02
N ALA A 42 -1.42 9.69 -5.77
CA ALA A 42 -0.13 10.13 -5.26
C ALA A 42 0.92 9.03 -5.28
N ILE A 43 0.57 7.80 -4.87
CA ILE A 43 1.54 6.69 -4.88
C ILE A 43 1.87 6.22 -6.30
N ILE A 44 0.92 6.30 -7.24
CA ILE A 44 1.19 5.99 -8.65
C ILE A 44 2.16 7.00 -9.24
N ILE A 45 1.98 8.29 -8.96
CA ILE A 45 2.91 9.34 -9.39
C ILE A 45 4.30 9.10 -8.78
N ALA A 46 4.38 8.87 -7.47
CA ALA A 46 5.64 8.62 -6.78
C ALA A 46 6.33 7.34 -7.28
N GLY A 47 5.57 6.27 -7.48
CA GLY A 47 6.07 5.00 -8.01
C GLY A 47 6.59 5.12 -9.44
N ASN A 48 5.88 5.81 -10.33
CA ASN A 48 6.33 6.05 -11.70
C ASN A 48 7.57 6.96 -11.78
N ALA A 49 7.73 7.88 -10.83
CA ALA A 49 8.91 8.76 -10.75
C ALA A 49 10.17 8.02 -10.27
N ASP A 50 10.03 6.93 -9.51
CA ASP A 50 11.15 6.11 -9.07
C ASP A 50 11.44 4.99 -10.07
N ALA A 51 12.55 5.12 -10.82
CA ALA A 51 12.95 4.16 -11.85
C ALA A 51 13.14 2.71 -11.34
N ARG A 52 13.25 2.51 -10.03
CA ARG A 52 13.35 1.18 -9.40
C ARG A 52 11.98 0.51 -9.23
N CYS A 53 10.91 1.29 -9.21
CA CYS A 53 9.53 0.85 -8.97
C CYS A 53 8.80 0.64 -10.30
N LYS A 54 9.10 -0.48 -10.97
CA LYS A 54 8.51 -0.78 -12.30
C LYS A 54 7.14 -1.44 -12.24
N THR A 55 6.85 -2.14 -11.14
CA THR A 55 5.62 -2.91 -10.94
C THR A 55 5.26 -2.85 -9.47
N MET A 56 4.11 -2.29 -9.13
CA MET A 56 3.66 -2.19 -7.75
C MET A 56 2.14 -2.26 -7.69
N HIS A 57 1.64 -2.91 -6.65
CA HIS A 57 0.23 -2.92 -6.30
C HIS A 57 0.01 -2.19 -4.98
N PHE A 58 -1.12 -1.52 -4.87
CA PHE A 58 -1.50 -0.77 -3.68
C PHE A 58 -2.96 -1.07 -3.34
N MET A 59 -3.28 -1.21 -2.07
CA MET A 59 -4.65 -1.46 -1.64
C MET A 59 -4.96 -0.88 -0.25
N PHE A 60 -6.16 -0.32 -0.12
CA PHE A 60 -6.81 -0.11 1.17
C PHE A 60 -7.56 -1.38 1.58
N PHE A 61 -7.57 -1.68 2.87
CA PHE A 61 -8.27 -2.83 3.41
C PHE A 61 -9.00 -2.54 4.72
N ASP A 62 -10.06 -3.31 4.96
CA ASP A 62 -10.86 -3.25 6.18
C ASP A 62 -10.33 -4.18 7.29
N LYS A 63 -11.02 -4.15 8.44
CA LYS A 63 -10.69 -5.01 9.60
C LYS A 63 -10.73 -6.51 9.33
N ASP A 64 -11.43 -6.94 8.29
CA ASP A 64 -11.55 -8.33 7.87
C ASP A 64 -10.51 -8.69 6.79
N GLY A 65 -9.63 -7.74 6.46
CA GLY A 65 -8.58 -7.88 5.45
C GLY A 65 -9.10 -7.85 4.02
N GLN A 66 -10.35 -7.41 3.80
CA GLN A 66 -10.93 -7.30 2.47
C GLN A 66 -10.50 -6.00 1.80
N GLU A 67 -10.28 -6.07 0.49
CA GLU A 67 -9.82 -4.94 -0.32
C GLU A 67 -10.93 -3.90 -0.57
N CYS A 68 -10.86 -2.73 0.09
CA CYS A 68 -11.85 -1.67 -0.09
C CYS A 68 -11.65 -0.87 -1.38
N LEU A 69 -10.38 -0.66 -1.77
CA LEU A 69 -9.97 0.06 -2.98
C LEU A 69 -8.53 -0.30 -3.33
N SER A 70 -8.24 -0.55 -4.61
CA SER A 70 -6.88 -0.86 -5.06
C SER A 70 -6.47 -0.12 -6.33
N GLY A 71 -5.18 -0.16 -6.59
CA GLY A 71 -4.54 0.39 -7.78
C GLY A 71 -3.20 -0.29 -8.03
N GLY A 72 -2.55 0.07 -9.13
CA GLY A 72 -1.22 -0.44 -9.43
C GLY A 72 -0.56 0.33 -10.54
N LEU A 73 0.76 0.16 -10.66
CA LEU A 73 1.53 0.67 -11.78
C LEU A 73 1.23 -0.15 -13.05
N GLU A 74 1.52 0.44 -14.21
CA GLU A 74 1.37 -0.26 -15.48
C GLU A 74 2.15 -1.58 -15.47
N LYS A 75 1.56 -2.64 -16.04
CA LYS A 75 2.17 -3.98 -16.15
C LYS A 75 2.44 -4.69 -14.81
N THR A 76 1.87 -4.22 -13.71
CA THR A 76 1.97 -4.89 -12.42
C THR A 76 1.42 -6.32 -12.51
N PRO A 77 2.24 -7.36 -12.24
CA PRO A 77 1.79 -8.74 -12.26
C PRO A 77 0.69 -9.02 -11.23
N PRO A 78 -0.32 -9.87 -11.53
CA PRO A 78 -1.39 -10.24 -10.59
C PRO A 78 -0.90 -10.87 -9.28
N MET A 79 0.34 -11.36 -9.23
CA MET A 79 0.96 -11.88 -8.01
C MET A 79 1.05 -10.80 -6.91
N PHE A 80 1.21 -9.52 -7.26
CA PHE A 80 1.33 -8.46 -6.26
C PHE A 80 0.02 -8.20 -5.50
N THR A 81 -1.13 -8.50 -6.08
CA THR A 81 -2.42 -8.49 -5.36
C THR A 81 -2.42 -9.53 -4.23
N LYS A 82 -1.92 -10.75 -4.51
CA LYS A 82 -1.81 -11.80 -3.47
C LYS A 82 -0.80 -11.44 -2.39
N ILE A 83 0.32 -10.83 -2.77
CA ILE A 83 1.32 -10.33 -1.82
C ILE A 83 0.68 -9.29 -0.90
N ALA A 84 0.01 -8.29 -1.47
CA ALA A 84 -0.61 -7.22 -0.69
C ALA A 84 -1.67 -7.75 0.28
N ALA A 85 -2.54 -8.65 -0.16
CA ALA A 85 -3.52 -9.32 0.71
C ALA A 85 -2.84 -10.12 1.84
N SER A 86 -1.72 -10.78 1.57
CA SER A 86 -0.97 -11.55 2.57
C SER A 86 -0.24 -10.66 3.58
N LYS A 87 0.25 -9.49 3.14
CA LYS A 87 0.78 -8.44 4.03
C LYS A 87 -0.33 -7.89 4.93
N ALA A 88 -1.50 -7.56 4.38
CA ALA A 88 -2.66 -7.08 5.13
C ALA A 88 -3.09 -8.09 6.22
N LYS A 89 -3.19 -9.38 5.86
CA LYS A 89 -3.49 -10.45 6.82
C LYS A 89 -2.46 -10.53 7.95
N SER A 90 -1.17 -10.44 7.61
CA SER A 90 -0.09 -10.50 8.61
C SER A 90 -0.15 -9.32 9.57
N PHE A 91 -0.46 -8.13 9.05
CA PHE A 91 -0.67 -6.93 9.85
C PHE A 91 -1.85 -7.07 10.82
N LEU A 92 -3.01 -7.54 10.35
CA LEU A 92 -4.20 -7.75 11.18
C LEU A 92 -3.98 -8.79 12.29
N GLU A 93 -3.14 -9.80 12.03
CA GLU A 93 -2.74 -10.81 13.03
C GLU A 93 -1.61 -10.33 13.96
N GLY A 94 -1.13 -9.09 13.83
CA GLY A 94 -0.02 -8.55 14.64
C GLY A 94 1.32 -9.25 14.41
N ARG A 95 1.54 -9.79 13.20
CA ARG A 95 2.79 -10.47 12.84
C ARG A 95 3.81 -9.48 12.31
N GLU A 96 4.97 -9.46 12.96
CA GLU A 96 6.08 -8.59 12.58
C GLU A 96 7.20 -9.36 11.88
N LEU A 97 7.90 -8.65 10.98
CA LEU A 97 9.12 -9.16 10.35
C LEU A 97 10.25 -9.14 11.38
N LYS A 98 10.60 -10.32 11.92
CA LYS A 98 11.64 -10.43 12.96
C LYS A 98 13.06 -10.36 12.41
N ASP A 99 13.29 -10.86 11.19
CA ASP A 99 14.61 -10.85 10.56
C ASP A 99 14.51 -10.54 9.05
N PRO A 100 14.77 -9.28 8.63
CA PRO A 100 14.66 -8.86 7.24
C PRO A 100 15.85 -9.30 6.35
N ARG A 101 16.83 -10.05 6.88
CA ARG A 101 18.08 -10.32 6.15
C ARG A 101 17.91 -11.42 5.10
N GLY A 102 18.21 -11.10 3.84
CA GLY A 102 18.52 -12.02 2.73
C GLY A 102 17.89 -13.41 2.79
N CYS A 103 18.72 -14.42 3.08
CA CYS A 103 18.29 -15.83 3.12
C CYS A 103 17.21 -16.11 4.18
N SER A 104 17.21 -15.39 5.32
CA SER A 104 16.16 -15.53 6.33
C SER A 104 14.82 -15.02 5.79
N LEU A 105 14.82 -13.86 5.12
CA LEU A 105 13.65 -13.31 4.43
C LEU A 105 13.08 -14.32 3.43
N MET A 106 13.94 -14.86 2.57
CA MET A 106 13.53 -15.81 1.53
C MET A 106 13.08 -17.15 2.10
N CYS A 107 13.86 -17.79 2.97
CA CYS A 107 13.58 -19.14 3.48
C CYS A 107 12.45 -19.20 4.49
N CYS A 108 12.28 -18.19 5.32
CA CYS A 108 11.35 -18.24 6.44
C CYS A 108 10.02 -17.55 6.15
N TYR A 109 9.97 -16.65 5.16
CA TYR A 109 8.78 -15.84 4.89
C TYR A 109 8.30 -15.96 3.44
N VAL A 110 9.17 -15.76 2.44
CA VAL A 110 8.77 -15.75 1.03
C VAL A 110 8.54 -17.16 0.48
N LEU A 111 9.43 -18.11 0.76
CA LEU A 111 9.33 -19.48 0.25
C LEU A 111 8.14 -20.23 0.85
N PRO A 112 7.87 -20.23 2.17
CA PRO A 112 6.67 -20.85 2.71
C PRO A 112 5.37 -20.25 2.14
N TRP A 113 5.36 -18.94 1.87
CA TRP A 113 4.23 -18.28 1.21
C TRP A 113 4.07 -18.71 -0.26
N THR A 114 5.17 -18.70 -1.02
CA THR A 114 5.19 -19.10 -2.44
C THR A 114 4.80 -20.58 -2.62
N CYS A 115 5.25 -21.44 -1.70
CA CYS A 115 4.92 -22.87 -1.67
C CYS A 115 3.50 -23.15 -1.14
N GLY A 116 2.75 -22.13 -0.71
CA GLY A 116 1.39 -22.28 -0.19
C GLY A 116 1.32 -22.89 1.22
N CYS A 117 2.45 -23.03 1.93
CA CYS A 117 2.49 -23.49 3.31
C CYS A 117 1.90 -22.46 4.29
N THR A 118 1.86 -21.19 3.89
CA THR A 118 1.22 -20.10 4.64
C THR A 118 0.60 -19.08 3.69
N SER A 119 -0.47 -18.41 4.14
CA SER A 119 -1.06 -17.25 3.45
C SER A 119 -0.58 -15.92 4.06
N GLN A 120 0.47 -15.95 4.86
CA GLN A 120 1.01 -14.80 5.59
C GLN A 120 2.38 -14.46 5.05
N MET A 121 2.67 -13.16 5.01
CA MET A 121 3.93 -12.61 4.58
C MET A 121 4.20 -11.38 5.45
N PRO A 122 4.72 -11.56 6.68
CA PRO A 122 5.03 -10.46 7.59
C PRO A 122 6.26 -9.74 7.04
N VAL A 123 6.02 -8.76 6.17
CA VAL A 123 7.05 -7.91 5.57
C VAL A 123 6.60 -6.46 5.63
N THR A 124 7.57 -5.56 5.53
CA THR A 124 7.36 -4.11 5.53
C THR A 124 6.52 -3.65 4.31
N GLY A 125 5.85 -2.50 4.44
CA GLY A 125 4.99 -1.93 3.40
C GLY A 125 3.49 -1.87 3.74
N VAL A 126 3.12 -2.04 5.01
CA VAL A 126 1.76 -1.78 5.51
C VAL A 126 1.79 -0.57 6.44
N VAL A 127 0.80 0.31 6.31
CA VAL A 127 0.57 1.45 7.21
C VAL A 127 -0.83 1.35 7.82
N SER A 128 -0.95 1.65 9.12
CA SER A 128 -2.26 1.78 9.76
C SER A 128 -2.90 3.08 9.33
N VAL A 129 -4.14 3.02 8.87
CA VAL A 129 -4.90 4.18 8.40
C VAL A 129 -6.27 4.17 9.05
N ARG A 130 -6.79 5.35 9.37
CA ARG A 130 -8.17 5.57 9.78
C ARG A 130 -8.81 6.61 8.88
N ILE A 131 -9.90 6.22 8.22
CA ILE A 131 -10.67 7.11 7.34
C ILE A 131 -12.07 7.26 7.94
N PRO A 132 -12.46 8.48 8.40
CA PRO A 132 -13.76 8.71 9.03
C PRO A 132 -14.92 8.20 8.18
N GLY A 133 -15.89 7.55 8.81
CA GLY A 133 -17.07 7.01 8.13
C GLY A 133 -16.83 5.71 7.35
N THR A 134 -15.68 5.05 7.52
CA THR A 134 -15.37 3.77 6.87
C THR A 134 -14.80 2.74 7.85
N GLU A 135 -14.80 1.48 7.42
CA GLU A 135 -14.14 0.37 8.12
C GLU A 135 -12.67 0.17 7.69
N VAL A 136 -12.10 1.09 6.90
CA VAL A 136 -10.71 1.01 6.44
C VAL A 136 -9.76 1.14 7.63
N VAL A 137 -8.84 0.19 7.76
CA VAL A 137 -7.87 0.11 8.87
C VAL A 137 -6.41 0.18 8.42
N GLY A 138 -6.16 0.05 7.12
CA GLY A 138 -4.80 0.10 6.61
C GLY A 138 -4.69 0.30 5.10
N PHE A 139 -3.46 0.61 4.71
CA PHE A 139 -3.05 0.75 3.33
C PHE A 139 -1.75 -0.03 3.10
N VAL A 140 -1.68 -0.75 2.00
CA VAL A 140 -0.54 -1.59 1.63
C VAL A 140 0.08 -1.09 0.34
N ALA A 141 1.41 -1.04 0.30
CA ALA A 141 2.19 -0.99 -0.92
C ALA A 141 3.01 -2.27 -1.06
N ALA A 142 3.04 -2.82 -2.26
CA ALA A 142 3.80 -4.02 -2.57
C ALA A 142 4.40 -3.97 -3.98
N GLY A 143 5.72 -4.10 -4.06
CA GLY A 143 6.43 -4.32 -5.32
C GLY A 143 7.67 -3.47 -5.54
N ALA A 144 8.00 -2.58 -4.59
CA ALA A 144 9.29 -1.93 -4.58
C ALA A 144 10.43 -2.96 -4.34
N PRO A 145 11.67 -2.62 -4.73
CA PRO A 145 12.84 -3.46 -4.45
C PRO A 145 13.03 -3.86 -2.99
N THR A 146 12.55 -3.04 -2.06
CA THR A 146 12.58 -3.34 -0.61
C THR A 146 11.26 -2.93 0.04
N GLY A 147 10.88 -3.59 1.13
CA GLY A 147 9.65 -3.25 1.84
C GLY A 147 9.74 -1.93 2.61
N GLU A 148 10.95 -1.44 2.92
CA GLU A 148 11.16 -0.09 3.44
C GLU A 148 10.82 0.96 2.38
N LEU A 149 11.15 0.68 1.10
CA LEU A 149 10.77 1.56 0.00
C LEU A 149 9.25 1.52 -0.22
N ASP A 150 8.61 0.33 -0.15
CA ASP A 150 7.14 0.22 -0.13
C ASP A 150 6.54 1.13 0.95
N LEU A 151 7.05 1.03 2.19
CA LEU A 151 6.57 1.82 3.33
C LEU A 151 6.80 3.32 3.13
N SER A 152 7.97 3.72 2.65
CA SER A 152 8.30 5.14 2.42
C SER A 152 7.40 5.78 1.36
N LEU A 153 7.10 5.05 0.28
CA LEU A 153 6.20 5.51 -0.78
C LEU A 153 4.76 5.61 -0.28
N ALA A 154 4.31 4.64 0.53
CA ALA A 154 3.00 4.67 1.16
C ALA A 154 2.83 5.89 2.07
N LYS A 155 3.80 6.15 2.96
CA LYS A 155 3.80 7.32 3.83
C LYS A 155 3.84 8.63 3.05
N ALA A 156 4.70 8.74 2.03
CA ALA A 156 4.77 9.92 1.19
C ALA A 156 3.44 10.21 0.47
N ALA A 157 2.80 9.18 -0.08
CA ALA A 157 1.51 9.31 -0.75
C ALA A 157 0.39 9.76 0.21
N LEU A 158 0.37 9.22 1.43
CA LEU A 158 -0.54 9.65 2.49
C LEU A 158 -0.32 11.12 2.85
N THR A 159 0.93 11.54 3.06
CA THR A 159 1.26 12.96 3.31
C THR A 159 0.80 13.86 2.17
N THR A 160 1.06 13.50 0.91
CA THR A 160 0.61 14.26 -0.27
C THR A 160 -0.92 14.34 -0.35
N ALA A 161 -1.63 13.31 0.08
CA ALA A 161 -3.09 13.29 0.13
C ALA A 161 -3.69 14.05 1.32
N GLY A 162 -2.86 14.62 2.20
CA GLY A 162 -3.29 15.40 3.36
C GLY A 162 -3.51 14.58 4.63
N PHE A 163 -2.95 13.37 4.71
CA PHE A 163 -2.96 12.58 5.95
C PHE A 163 -1.79 12.95 6.85
N GLN A 164 -1.98 12.78 8.16
CA GLN A 164 -0.97 12.96 9.19
C GLN A 164 -0.88 11.71 10.07
N GLU A 165 0.34 11.40 10.52
CA GLU A 165 0.62 10.30 11.44
C GLU A 165 0.49 10.82 12.89
N ASN A 166 -0.30 10.13 13.71
CA ASN A 166 -0.42 10.44 15.13
C ASN A 166 0.72 9.80 15.96
N ALA A 167 0.72 10.02 17.28
CA ALA A 167 1.75 9.49 18.17
C ALA A 167 1.79 7.95 18.22
N GLU A 168 0.66 7.30 17.91
CA GLU A 168 0.51 5.86 17.85
C GLU A 168 0.88 5.24 16.48
N GLY A 169 1.30 6.06 15.51
CA GLY A 169 1.66 5.60 14.16
C GLY A 169 0.47 5.31 13.23
N GLN A 170 -0.75 5.70 13.61
CA GLN A 170 -1.94 5.64 12.78
C GLN A 170 -2.08 6.91 11.94
N TRP A 171 -2.40 6.74 10.66
CA TRP A 171 -2.57 7.82 9.71
C TRP A 171 -4.04 8.20 9.52
N SER A 172 -4.39 9.48 9.61
CA SER A 172 -5.74 9.97 9.32
C SER A 172 -5.70 11.30 8.55
N PRO A 173 -6.78 11.67 7.82
CA PRO A 173 -6.86 12.99 7.20
C PRO A 173 -6.63 14.09 8.24
N ALA A 174 -5.89 15.14 7.88
CA ALA A 174 -5.77 16.33 8.71
C ALA A 174 -7.15 16.98 8.87
N GLU A 175 -7.49 17.37 10.10
CA GLU A 175 -8.72 18.11 10.42
C GLU A 175 -8.68 19.56 9.91
#